data_AF-A0A1H7GQ77-F1
#
_entry.id   AF-A0A1H7GQ77-F1
#
_cell.length_a   1.000
_cell.length_b   1.000
_cell.length_c   1.000
_cell.angle_alpha   90.00
_cell.angle_beta   90.00
_cell.angle_gamma   90.00
#
_symmetry.space_group_name_H-M   'P 1'
#
loop_
_entity.id
_entity.type
_entity.pdbx_description
1 polymer ?
#
loop_
_entity_poly.entity_id
_entity_poly.type
_entity_poly.pdbx_seq_one_letter_code
_entity_poly.pdbx_strand_id
1 'polypeptide(L)'
;MSARLAQFDALLTRRRTPPAAAPHQTTRTLRDPWGEPVAEFKHTPSDIELLKAAHRLQGDDWLGVLADEAQGRGLNAAWRLALLRADRHGRPRLSAQVGPQWLSAAVAERPGVRPAVLRRDLCAAAVRQLWASGWKLVG
;
A
#
# COMPACT_ATOMS: atom_id res chain seq x y z
N MET A 1 -17.81 -48.62 37.90
CA MET A 1 -17.34 -48.77 36.50
C MET A 1 -18.14 -47.85 35.58
N SER A 2 -17.77 -46.58 35.40
CA SER A 2 -18.55 -45.65 34.55
C SER A 2 -17.76 -44.51 33.89
N ALA A 3 -16.57 -44.18 34.40
CA ALA A 3 -15.75 -43.08 33.85
C ALA A 3 -15.21 -43.33 32.42
N ARG A 4 -15.04 -44.60 32.01
CA ARG A 4 -14.45 -44.95 30.71
C ARG A 4 -15.41 -44.77 29.54
N LEU A 5 -16.72 -44.91 29.77
CA LEU A 5 -17.76 -44.69 28.75
C LEU A 5 -17.95 -43.20 28.46
N ALA A 6 -17.96 -42.36 29.50
CA ALA A 6 -18.07 -40.90 29.34
C ALA A 6 -16.89 -40.29 28.56
N GLN A 7 -15.68 -40.84 28.69
CA GLN A 7 -14.52 -40.41 27.92
C GLN A 7 -14.64 -40.77 26.43
N PHE A 8 -15.30 -41.88 26.10
CA PHE A 8 -15.48 -42.30 24.71
C PHE A 8 -16.51 -41.42 23.98
N ASP A 9 -17.64 -41.09 24.64
CA ASP A 9 -18.64 -40.19 24.07
C ASP A 9 -18.12 -38.75 23.89
N ALA A 10 -17.26 -38.28 24.79
CA ALA A 10 -16.58 -36.99 24.66
C ALA A 10 -15.62 -36.93 23.44
N LEU A 11 -15.01 -38.07 23.08
CA LEU A 11 -14.14 -38.16 21.90
C LEU A 11 -14.93 -38.22 20.59
N LEU A 12 -16.14 -38.81 20.60
CA LEU A 12 -17.02 -38.85 19.43
C LEU A 12 -17.68 -37.50 19.13
N THR A 13 -18.05 -36.73 20.17
CA THR A 13 -18.60 -35.38 20.01
C THR A 13 -17.57 -34.38 19.45
N ARG A 14 -16.29 -34.50 19.83
CA ARG A 14 -15.20 -33.65 19.27
C ARG A 14 -15.00 -33.81 17.75
N ARG A 15 -15.35 -34.95 17.17
CA ARG A 15 -15.21 -35.20 15.73
C ARG A 15 -16.38 -34.69 14.89
N ARG A 16 -17.48 -34.29 15.53
CA ARG A 16 -18.70 -33.82 14.87
C ARG A 16 -18.91 -32.31 15.00
N THR A 17 -18.02 -31.58 15.65
CA THR A 17 -18.06 -30.13 15.59
C THR A 17 -17.73 -29.72 14.14
N PRO A 18 -18.69 -29.20 13.37
CA PRO A 18 -18.34 -28.61 12.08
C PRO A 18 -17.31 -27.50 12.37
N PRO A 19 -16.26 -27.36 11.54
CA PRO A 19 -15.33 -26.26 11.70
C PRO A 19 -16.17 -24.98 11.72
N ALA A 20 -15.98 -24.17 12.77
CA ALA A 20 -16.53 -22.83 12.83
C ALA A 20 -16.23 -22.16 11.49
N ALA A 21 -17.27 -21.70 10.78
CA ALA A 21 -17.13 -21.07 9.49
C ALA A 21 -16.04 -20.01 9.62
N ALA A 22 -14.91 -20.23 8.92
CA ALA A 22 -13.82 -19.28 8.94
C ALA A 22 -14.39 -17.91 8.56
N PRO A 23 -14.08 -16.84 9.31
CA PRO A 23 -14.61 -15.52 9.00
C PRO A 23 -14.31 -15.25 7.53
N HIS A 24 -15.35 -14.99 6.74
CA HIS A 24 -15.19 -14.60 5.35
C HIS A 24 -14.30 -13.37 5.33
N GLN A 25 -13.03 -13.56 4.97
CA GLN A 25 -12.08 -12.46 4.80
C GLN A 25 -12.64 -11.58 3.70
N THR A 26 -13.07 -10.38 4.08
CA THR A 26 -13.61 -9.41 3.13
C THR A 26 -12.44 -8.92 2.28
N THR A 27 -12.29 -9.50 1.09
CA THR A 27 -11.28 -9.06 0.13
C THR A 27 -11.65 -7.67 -0.37
N ARG A 28 -10.71 -6.73 -0.28
CA ARG A 28 -10.87 -5.38 -0.82
C ARG A 28 -10.15 -5.26 -2.15
N THR A 29 -10.85 -4.79 -3.16
CA THR A 29 -10.31 -4.60 -4.51
C THR A 29 -10.11 -3.12 -4.78
N LEU A 30 -8.88 -2.74 -5.12
CA LEU A 30 -8.58 -1.42 -5.65
C LEU A 30 -8.91 -1.41 -7.15
N ARG A 31 -9.74 -0.47 -7.56
CA ARG A 31 -10.14 -0.22 -8.94
C ARG A 31 -9.57 1.10 -9.44
N ASP A 32 -9.19 1.11 -10.70
CA ASP A 32 -8.75 2.34 -11.38
C ASP A 32 -9.94 3.26 -11.72
N PRO A 33 -9.68 4.47 -12.26
CA PRO A 33 -10.75 5.42 -12.62
C PRO A 33 -11.74 4.91 -13.68
N TRP A 34 -11.35 3.90 -14.47
CA TRP A 34 -12.22 3.28 -15.47
C TRP A 34 -13.02 2.09 -14.90
N GLY A 35 -12.76 1.70 -13.65
CA GLY A 35 -13.46 0.63 -12.94
C GLY A 35 -12.78 -0.73 -13.01
N GLU A 36 -11.63 -0.84 -13.66
CA GLU A 36 -10.88 -2.11 -13.79
C GLU A 36 -10.23 -2.49 -12.46
N PRO A 37 -10.30 -3.76 -12.04
CA PRO A 37 -9.61 -4.23 -10.84
C PRO A 37 -8.10 -4.24 -11.04
N VAL A 38 -7.37 -3.54 -10.18
CA VAL A 38 -5.90 -3.41 -10.25
C VAL A 38 -5.20 -4.28 -9.21
N ALA A 39 -5.74 -4.37 -7.99
CA ALA A 39 -5.15 -5.15 -6.90
C ALA A 39 -6.21 -5.61 -5.91
N GLU A 40 -5.95 -6.73 -5.25
CA GLU A 40 -6.80 -7.28 -4.19
C GLU A 40 -6.01 -7.37 -2.88
N PHE A 41 -6.67 -7.00 -1.79
CA PHE A 41 -6.10 -6.98 -0.46
C PHE A 41 -6.95 -7.84 0.47
N LYS A 42 -6.28 -8.73 1.21
CA LYS A 42 -6.92 -9.58 2.24
C LYS A 42 -7.10 -8.85 3.58
N HIS A 43 -6.54 -7.65 3.69
CA HIS A 43 -6.55 -6.77 4.86
C HIS A 43 -6.82 -5.33 4.45
N THR A 44 -6.97 -4.42 5.42
CA THR A 44 -6.98 -2.98 5.14
C THR A 44 -5.62 -2.53 4.63
N PRO A 45 -5.50 -2.12 3.35
CA PRO A 45 -4.22 -1.70 2.83
C PRO A 45 -3.79 -0.37 3.46
N SER A 46 -2.50 -0.27 3.76
CA SER A 46 -1.85 0.99 4.11
C SER A 46 -1.74 1.91 2.90
N ASP A 47 -1.54 3.22 3.14
CA ASP A 47 -1.36 4.22 2.08
C ASP A 47 -0.23 3.83 1.11
N ILE A 48 0.86 3.26 1.63
CA ILE A 48 1.99 2.81 0.81
C ILE A 48 1.60 1.63 -0.06
N GLU A 49 0.84 0.66 0.46
CA GLU A 49 0.36 -0.49 -0.33
C GLU A 49 -0.57 -0.04 -1.45
N LEU A 50 -1.47 0.91 -1.16
CA LEU A 50 -2.35 1.50 -2.17
C LEU A 50 -1.57 2.21 -3.28
N LEU A 51 -0.59 3.04 -2.92
CA LEU A 51 0.25 3.74 -3.89
C LEU A 51 1.09 2.76 -4.72
N LYS A 52 1.67 1.74 -4.09
CA LYS A 52 2.40 0.67 -4.80
C LYS A 52 1.51 -0.04 -5.81
N ALA A 53 0.29 -0.40 -5.42
CA ALA A 53 -0.66 -1.06 -6.29
C ALA A 53 -1.13 -0.15 -7.45
N ALA A 54 -1.53 1.09 -7.15
CA ALA A 54 -2.01 2.05 -8.15
C ALA A 54 -0.95 2.34 -9.23
N HIS A 55 0.31 2.46 -8.82
CA HIS A 55 1.42 2.69 -9.75
C HIS A 55 2.04 1.40 -10.31
N ARG A 56 1.49 0.22 -9.99
CA ARG A 56 1.97 -1.10 -10.45
C ARG A 56 3.47 -1.31 -10.20
N LEU A 57 3.89 -0.98 -8.97
CA LEU A 57 5.26 -1.13 -8.52
C LEU A 57 5.58 -2.58 -8.23
N GLN A 58 6.79 -3.01 -8.59
CA GLN A 58 7.24 -4.39 -8.39
C GLN A 58 8.66 -4.40 -7.83
N GLY A 59 8.98 -5.41 -7.01
CA GLY A 59 10.34 -5.78 -6.60
C GLY A 59 11.23 -4.57 -6.26
N ASP A 60 12.09 -4.23 -7.23
CA ASP A 60 13.14 -3.21 -7.14
C ASP A 60 12.65 -1.77 -7.36
N ASP A 61 11.37 -1.57 -7.72
CA ASP A 61 10.76 -0.24 -7.80
C ASP A 61 10.74 0.42 -6.42
N TRP A 62 11.27 1.64 -6.33
CA TRP A 62 11.40 2.38 -5.09
C TRP A 62 10.32 3.47 -4.98
N LEU A 63 9.81 3.64 -3.75
CA LEU A 63 8.83 4.67 -3.39
C LEU A 63 9.24 5.28 -2.04
N GLY A 64 9.47 6.59 -2.01
CA GLY A 64 9.87 7.27 -0.79
C GLY A 64 9.90 8.78 -0.94
N VAL A 65 10.35 9.47 0.10
CA VAL A 65 10.44 10.93 0.13
C VAL A 65 11.81 11.35 -0.38
N LEU A 66 11.84 12.29 -1.33
CA LEU A 66 13.06 12.92 -1.83
C LEU A 66 12.93 14.44 -1.77
N ALA A 67 14.08 15.10 -1.61
CA ALA A 67 14.19 16.53 -1.78
C ALA A 67 14.15 16.86 -3.28
N ASP A 68 13.24 17.74 -3.66
CA ASP A 68 13.13 18.33 -4.99
C ASP A 68 14.02 19.58 -5.04
N GLU A 69 15.29 19.36 -5.36
CA GLU A 69 16.31 20.43 -5.42
C GLU A 69 16.17 21.34 -6.65
N ALA A 70 15.27 21.04 -7.58
CA ALA A 70 15.06 21.87 -8.76
C ALA A 70 14.46 23.25 -8.39
N GLN A 71 13.74 23.34 -7.27
CA GLN A 71 13.08 24.57 -6.81
C GLN A 71 13.81 25.28 -5.66
N GLY A 72 14.79 24.63 -5.01
CA GLY A 72 15.55 25.19 -3.91
C GLY A 72 16.72 24.29 -3.55
N ARG A 73 17.90 24.86 -3.31
CA ARG A 73 19.11 24.09 -2.96
C ARG A 73 19.30 23.96 -1.46
N GLY A 74 19.79 22.81 -1.01
CA GLY A 74 20.18 22.58 0.38
C GLY A 74 18.98 22.56 1.33
N LEU A 75 19.10 23.24 2.47
CA LEU A 75 18.13 23.18 3.58
C LEU A 75 16.73 23.75 3.25
N ASN A 76 16.58 24.40 2.09
CA ASN A 76 15.31 24.94 1.61
C ASN A 76 14.67 24.10 0.50
N ALA A 77 15.22 22.93 0.18
CA ALA A 77 14.65 22.05 -0.83
C ALA A 77 13.24 21.60 -0.40
N ALA A 78 12.30 21.57 -1.34
CA ALA A 78 10.95 21.09 -1.06
C ALA A 78 10.94 19.57 -1.04
N TRP A 79 10.23 18.95 -0.09
CA TRP A 79 10.12 17.51 0.00
C TRP A 79 8.89 16.99 -0.72
N ARG A 80 9.07 15.88 -1.42
CA ARG A 80 8.04 15.27 -2.27
C ARG A 80 8.10 13.77 -2.20
N LEU A 81 6.95 13.13 -2.37
CA LEU A 81 6.89 11.70 -2.61
C LEU A 81 7.35 11.41 -4.04
N ALA A 82 8.35 10.57 -4.15
CA ALA A 82 9.00 10.20 -5.39
C ALA A 82 8.89 8.70 -5.63
N LEU A 83 8.77 8.38 -6.92
CA LEU A 83 8.82 7.05 -7.46
C LEU A 83 10.05 6.90 -8.34
N LEU A 84 10.81 5.83 -8.13
CA LEU A 84 11.89 5.41 -9.02
C LEU A 84 11.59 4.00 -9.51
N ARG A 85 11.57 3.81 -10.83
CA ARG A 85 11.37 2.49 -11.42
C ARG A 85 12.72 1.86 -11.72
N ALA A 86 12.88 0.60 -11.36
CA ALA A 86 14.10 -0.12 -11.69
C ALA A 86 14.15 -0.45 -13.18
N ASP A 87 15.34 -0.41 -13.75
CA ASP A 87 15.60 -0.87 -15.10
C ASP A 87 15.39 -2.39 -15.18
N ARG A 88 14.76 -2.85 -16.25
CA ARG A 88 14.57 -4.29 -16.48
C ARG A 88 15.32 -4.73 -17.71
N HIS A 89 16.15 -5.76 -17.55
CA HIS A 89 16.91 -6.34 -18.66
C HIS A 89 17.76 -5.29 -19.41
N GLY A 90 18.33 -4.32 -18.68
CA GLY A 90 19.13 -3.24 -19.25
C GLY A 90 18.34 -2.21 -20.07
N ARG A 91 17.00 -2.20 -19.96
CA ARG A 91 16.14 -1.20 -20.58
C ARG A 91 15.44 -0.37 -19.51
N PRO A 92 15.54 0.98 -19.56
CA PRO A 92 14.81 1.82 -18.64
C PRO A 92 13.32 1.62 -18.85
N ARG A 93 12.58 1.45 -17.74
CA ARG A 93 11.12 1.52 -17.78
C ARG A 93 10.81 2.98 -18.13
N LEU A 94 10.52 3.25 -19.40
CA LEU A 94 10.25 4.58 -19.96
C LEU A 94 9.14 5.28 -19.16
N SER A 95 9.53 5.98 -18.10
CA SER A 95 8.98 7.29 -17.77
C SER A 95 9.46 8.20 -18.90
N ALA A 96 8.58 8.99 -19.50
CA ALA A 96 8.96 9.94 -20.54
C ALA A 96 10.01 10.98 -20.07
N GLN A 97 10.31 11.01 -18.77
CA GLN A 97 11.27 11.90 -18.13
C GLN A 97 12.35 11.09 -17.42
N VAL A 98 13.62 11.50 -17.62
CA VAL A 98 14.78 11.00 -16.86
C VAL A 98 14.66 11.52 -15.42
N GLY A 99 14.63 10.62 -14.44
CA GLY A 99 14.62 10.97 -13.01
C GLY A 99 13.40 10.46 -12.22
N PRO A 100 13.25 10.90 -10.96
CA PRO A 100 12.12 10.52 -10.12
C PRO A 100 10.80 11.02 -10.67
N GLN A 101 9.80 10.15 -10.68
CA GLN A 101 8.42 10.56 -10.93
C GLN A 101 7.80 11.07 -9.62
N TRP A 102 7.40 12.34 -9.61
CA TRP A 102 6.80 12.98 -8.44
C TRP A 102 5.33 12.62 -8.31
N LEU A 103 4.95 12.06 -7.16
CA LEU A 103 3.58 11.61 -6.86
C LEU A 103 2.82 12.57 -5.93
N SER A 104 3.51 13.56 -5.36
CA SER A 104 2.89 14.58 -4.50
C SER A 104 3.30 15.99 -4.91
N ALA A 105 2.53 16.96 -4.44
CA ALA A 105 2.95 18.36 -4.45
C ALA A 105 4.22 18.57 -3.60
N ALA A 106 4.94 19.63 -3.92
CA ALA A 106 6.07 20.15 -3.15
C ALA A 106 5.60 20.62 -1.77
N VAL A 107 6.25 20.12 -0.72
CA VAL A 107 6.01 20.58 0.66
C VAL A 107 7.31 21.18 1.18
N ALA A 108 7.28 22.47 1.52
CA ALA A 108 8.38 23.08 2.23
C ALA A 108 8.50 22.43 3.62
N GLU A 109 9.70 21.95 3.97
CA GLU A 109 9.90 21.41 5.32
C GLU A 109 9.78 22.53 6.35
N ARG A 110 9.15 22.22 7.48
CA ARG A 110 9.31 23.03 8.70
C ARG A 110 10.45 22.44 9.50
N PRO A 111 11.38 23.25 10.04
CA PRO A 111 12.43 22.76 10.91
C PRO A 111 11.87 21.89 12.05
N GLY A 112 12.45 20.70 12.26
CA GLY A 112 12.10 19.80 13.37
C GLY A 112 11.01 18.75 13.10
N VAL A 113 10.49 18.65 11.88
CA VAL A 113 9.56 17.57 11.53
C VAL A 113 10.29 16.21 11.50
N ARG A 114 9.70 15.18 12.10
CA ARG A 114 10.27 13.83 12.05
C ARG A 114 10.10 13.24 10.65
N PRO A 115 11.13 12.60 10.05
CA PRO A 115 11.02 12.03 8.70
C PRO A 115 9.86 11.05 8.51
N ALA A 116 9.53 10.27 9.55
CA ALA A 116 8.40 9.35 9.52
C ALA A 116 7.04 10.06 9.39
N VAL A 117 6.89 11.24 10.01
CA VAL A 117 5.67 12.06 9.93
C VAL A 117 5.54 12.66 8.53
N LEU A 118 6.62 13.27 8.04
CA LEU A 118 6.66 13.82 6.68
C LEU A 118 6.28 12.76 5.63
N ARG A 119 6.86 11.56 5.73
CA ARG A 119 6.52 10.44 4.86
C ARG A 119 5.05 10.05 4.95
N ARG A 120 4.50 9.94 6.16
CA ARG A 120 3.09 9.62 6.37
C ARG A 120 2.18 10.66 5.72
N ASP A 121 2.47 11.94 5.92
CA ASP A 121 1.65 13.04 5.42
C ASP A 121 1.67 13.12 3.88
N LEU A 122 2.85 12.92 3.28
CA LEU A 122 3.03 12.89 1.83
C LEU A 122 2.33 11.67 1.20
N CYS A 123 2.43 10.48 1.82
CA CYS A 123 1.68 9.30 1.38
C CYS A 123 0.17 9.53 1.43
N ALA A 124 -0.33 10.06 2.56
CA ALA A 124 -1.75 10.35 2.71
C ALA A 124 -2.24 11.40 1.70
N ALA A 125 -1.42 12.41 1.38
CA ALA A 125 -1.72 13.40 0.35
C ALA A 125 -1.79 12.77 -1.05
N ALA A 126 -0.84 11.90 -1.41
CA ALA A 126 -0.83 11.20 -2.69
C ALA A 126 -2.04 10.26 -2.82
N VAL A 127 -2.44 9.57 -1.74
CA VAL A 127 -3.66 8.74 -1.72
C VAL A 127 -4.93 9.59 -1.91
N ARG A 128 -5.03 10.76 -1.26
CA ARG A 128 -6.14 11.68 -1.52
C ARG A 128 -6.21 12.12 -2.99
N GLN A 129 -5.06 12.32 -3.65
CA GLN A 129 -5.01 12.61 -5.09
C GLN A 129 -5.44 11.42 -5.94
N LEU A 130 -5.10 10.18 -5.57
CA LEU A 130 -5.64 8.98 -6.22
C LEU A 130 -7.17 8.97 -6.16
N TRP A 131 -7.76 9.22 -4.99
CA TRP A 131 -9.21 9.29 -4.85
C TRP A 131 -9.83 10.42 -5.66
N ALA A 132 -9.21 11.60 -5.67
CA ALA A 132 -9.67 12.73 -6.47
C ALA A 132 -9.60 12.44 -7.99
N SER A 133 -8.70 11.57 -8.44
CA SER A 133 -8.60 11.13 -9.83
C SER A 133 -9.52 9.96 -10.20
N GLY A 134 -10.37 9.50 -9.27
CA GLY A 134 -11.42 8.52 -9.55
C GLY A 134 -11.10 7.08 -9.14
N TRP A 135 -9.95 6.81 -8.53
CA TRP A 135 -9.64 5.49 -7.96
C TRP A 135 -10.62 5.15 -6.83
N LYS A 136 -10.89 3.86 -6.63
CA LYS A 136 -11.81 3.40 -5.58
C LYS A 136 -11.34 2.11 -4.93
N LEU A 137 -11.50 2.01 -3.62
CA LEU A 137 -11.35 0.76 -2.87
C LEU A 137 -12.74 0.20 -2.59
N VAL A 138 -13.05 -0.99 -3.11
CA VAL A 138 -14.36 -1.63 -3.01
C VAL A 138 -14.22 -2.97 -2.29
N GLY A 139 -15.09 -3.27 -1.32
CA GLY A 139 -15.06 -4.51 -0.55
C GLY A 139 -15.27 -4.28 0.94
#